data_AF-A0A382CLZ9-F1
#
_entry.id   AF-A0A382CLZ9-F1
#
_cell.length_a   1.000
_cell.length_b   1.000
_cell.length_c   1.000
_cell.angle_alpha   90.00
_cell.angle_beta   90.00
_cell.angle_gamma   90.00
#
_symmetry.space_group_name_H-M   'P 1'
#
loop_
_entity.id
_entity.type
_entity.pdbx_description
1 polymer ?
#
loop_
_entity_poly.entity_id
_entity_poly.type
_entity_poly.pdbx_seq_one_letter_code
_entity_poly.pdbx_strand_id
1 'polypeptide(L)'
;MVVDDEIEMRIALETTLKREGHHVVLAENGKQAMEKFGEDSFHLVLTDVKMPKMNGVELLKALKKKSPQTLAIMMTAYGDIDNAVETIKAGAFDYLLKPFSAEILVATLNRAFLDKSSTTKELPSTQPKSNEAPNQERRIVTQNKEMLKQLEFVENISYSKSTVLIMGDTGTGKEMFARYIHQMSPRAQKPFMAVNCAALPEGLLETELFGHEKGAFTGAIERKDGKFELANKGTLLLDEVTEMSLPLQAKLLRVLQEHEIDKVGGRTSIPVDV
;
A
#
# COMPACT_ATOMS: atom_id res chain seq x y z
N MET A 1 -20.74 1.41 6.75
CA MET A 1 -21.69 1.96 5.76
C MET A 1 -20.92 2.28 4.48
N VAL A 2 -21.52 2.05 3.32
CA VAL A 2 -20.99 2.46 2.01
C VAL A 2 -21.97 3.45 1.39
N VAL A 3 -21.45 4.58 0.93
CA VAL A 3 -22.22 5.67 0.32
C VAL A 3 -21.60 6.00 -1.03
N ASP A 4 -22.34 5.78 -2.09
CA ASP A 4 -21.88 5.99 -3.47
C ASP A 4 -23.13 6.12 -4.33
N ASP A 5 -23.18 6.94 -5.37
CA ASP A 5 -24.35 7.05 -6.23
C ASP A 5 -24.40 5.96 -7.32
N GLU A 6 -23.25 5.38 -7.67
CA GLU A 6 -23.14 4.30 -8.63
C GLU A 6 -23.55 2.94 -8.01
N ILE A 7 -24.59 2.33 -8.56
CA ILE A 7 -25.11 1.06 -8.05
C ILE A 7 -24.11 -0.09 -8.17
N GLU A 8 -23.35 -0.12 -9.27
CA GLU A 8 -22.35 -1.15 -9.55
C GLU A 8 -21.22 -1.12 -8.50
N MET A 9 -20.75 0.09 -8.17
CA MET A 9 -19.73 0.30 -7.14
C MET A 9 -20.24 -0.12 -5.76
N ARG A 10 -21.47 0.25 -5.40
CA ARG A 10 -22.08 -0.20 -4.13
C ARG A 10 -22.13 -1.72 -4.01
N ILE A 11 -22.52 -2.43 -5.07
CA ILE A 11 -22.61 -3.89 -5.10
C ILE A 11 -21.21 -4.54 -5.00
N ALA A 12 -20.22 -4.01 -5.73
CA ALA A 12 -18.85 -4.51 -5.69
C ALA A 12 -18.21 -4.35 -4.29
N LEU A 13 -18.39 -3.17 -3.68
CA LEU A 13 -17.94 -2.89 -2.31
C LEU A 13 -18.67 -3.76 -1.30
N GLU A 14 -19.99 -3.90 -1.41
CA GLU A 14 -20.77 -4.77 -0.52
C GLU A 14 -20.28 -6.21 -0.56
N THR A 15 -20.07 -6.75 -1.76
CA THR A 15 -19.61 -8.12 -1.97
C THR A 15 -18.23 -8.34 -1.35
N THR A 16 -17.31 -7.41 -1.57
CA THR A 16 -15.95 -7.47 -1.04
C THR A 16 -15.96 -7.41 0.50
N LEU A 17 -16.69 -6.44 1.07
CA LEU A 17 -16.75 -6.24 2.52
C LEU A 17 -17.47 -7.38 3.26
N LYS A 18 -18.53 -7.94 2.67
CA LYS A 18 -19.22 -9.11 3.24
C LYS A 18 -18.32 -10.35 3.24
N ARG A 19 -17.48 -10.52 2.22
CA ARG A 19 -16.50 -11.61 2.16
C ARG A 19 -15.46 -11.52 3.29
N GLU A 20 -15.10 -10.30 3.70
CA GLU A 20 -14.24 -10.04 4.87
C GLU A 20 -14.99 -10.10 6.21
N GLY A 21 -16.27 -10.47 6.22
CA GLY A 21 -17.07 -10.65 7.44
C GLY A 21 -17.67 -9.37 8.03
N HIS A 22 -17.72 -8.27 7.25
CA HIS A 22 -18.31 -7.02 7.72
C HIS A 22 -19.82 -6.92 7.46
N HIS A 23 -20.54 -6.29 8.40
CA HIS A 23 -21.92 -5.86 8.18
C HIS A 23 -21.94 -4.56 7.38
N VAL A 24 -22.56 -4.60 6.19
CA VAL A 24 -22.59 -3.48 5.25
C VAL A 24 -24.01 -2.94 5.12
N VAL A 25 -24.13 -1.62 5.28
CA VAL A 25 -25.35 -0.86 4.96
C VAL A 25 -25.01 0.07 3.81
N LEU A 26 -25.86 0.09 2.79
CA LEU A 26 -25.69 0.88 1.57
C LEU A 26 -26.52 2.17 1.61
N ALA A 27 -25.98 3.26 1.08
CA ALA A 27 -26.71 4.48 0.81
C ALA A 27 -26.30 5.07 -0.55
N GLU A 28 -27.24 5.72 -1.24
CA GLU A 28 -27.06 6.24 -2.60
C GLU A 28 -26.59 7.71 -2.64
N ASN A 29 -26.60 8.41 -1.50
CA ASN A 29 -26.14 9.78 -1.36
C ASN A 29 -25.95 10.14 0.13
N GLY A 30 -25.33 11.28 0.42
CA GLY A 30 -25.08 11.73 1.80
C GLY A 30 -26.34 11.95 2.63
N LYS A 31 -27.47 12.33 2.02
CA LYS A 31 -28.72 12.57 2.75
C LYS A 31 -29.30 11.25 3.26
N GLN A 32 -29.40 10.24 2.40
CA GLN A 32 -29.84 8.90 2.80
C GLN A 32 -28.89 8.27 3.81
N ALA A 33 -27.58 8.52 3.69
CA ALA A 33 -26.60 8.09 4.66
C ALA A 33 -26.86 8.69 6.04
N MET A 34 -27.17 9.99 6.13
CA MET A 34 -27.49 10.65 7.40
C MET A 34 -28.81 10.20 8.03
N GLU A 35 -29.81 9.86 7.22
CA GLU A 35 -31.08 9.26 7.69
C GLU A 35 -30.80 7.90 8.35
N LYS A 36 -30.06 7.02 7.67
CA LYS A 36 -29.68 5.69 8.20
C LYS A 36 -28.73 5.78 9.41
N PHE A 37 -27.87 6.79 9.46
CA PHE A 37 -27.04 7.10 10.63
C PHE A 37 -27.85 7.55 11.86
N GLY A 38 -29.14 7.88 11.69
CA GLY A 38 -30.06 8.14 12.80
C GLY A 38 -30.50 6.88 13.52
N GLU A 39 -30.56 5.76 12.81
CA GLU A 39 -31.13 4.50 13.28
C GLU A 39 -30.05 3.53 13.77
N ASP A 40 -28.85 3.59 13.17
CA ASP A 40 -27.74 2.68 13.46
C ASP A 40 -26.42 3.40 13.80
N SER A 41 -25.60 2.77 14.65
CA SER A 41 -24.23 3.20 14.91
C SER A 41 -23.26 2.56 13.93
N PHE A 42 -22.40 3.35 13.28
CA PHE A 42 -21.41 2.86 12.32
C PHE A 42 -19.98 3.08 12.80
N HIS A 43 -19.18 2.02 12.72
CA HIS A 43 -17.76 2.09 13.02
C HIS A 43 -16.96 2.83 11.93
N LEU A 44 -17.39 2.67 10.68
CA LEU A 44 -16.72 3.18 9.49
C LEU A 44 -17.72 3.50 8.38
N VAL A 45 -17.49 4.60 7.69
CA VAL A 45 -18.23 5.06 6.51
C VAL A 45 -17.26 5.17 5.34
N LEU A 46 -17.50 4.41 4.27
CA LEU A 46 -16.89 4.68 2.96
C LEU A 46 -17.86 5.58 2.20
N THR A 47 -17.40 6.70 1.65
CA THR A 47 -18.25 7.63 0.90
C THR A 47 -17.55 8.12 -0.36
N ASP A 48 -18.24 8.15 -1.49
CA ASP A 48 -17.77 8.93 -2.65
C ASP A 48 -17.73 10.42 -2.26
N VAL A 49 -16.74 11.13 -2.78
CA VAL A 49 -16.62 12.59 -2.69
C VAL A 49 -17.72 13.26 -3.50
N LYS A 50 -18.02 12.78 -4.71
CA LYS A 50 -19.01 13.38 -5.61
C LYS A 50 -20.28 12.56 -5.63
N MET A 51 -21.35 13.12 -5.09
CA MET A 51 -22.67 12.49 -5.07
C MET A 51 -23.75 13.58 -5.16
N PRO A 52 -24.93 13.29 -5.74
CA PRO A 52 -26.05 14.21 -5.79
C PRO A 52 -26.64 14.49 -4.39
N LYS A 53 -27.36 15.61 -4.26
CA LYS A 53 -28.03 16.09 -3.04
C LYS A 53 -27.06 16.54 -1.94
N MET A 54 -26.29 15.62 -1.37
CA MET A 54 -25.31 15.86 -0.31
C MET A 54 -24.04 15.12 -0.66
N ASN A 55 -22.96 15.87 -0.86
CA ASN A 55 -21.67 15.31 -1.29
C ASN A 55 -20.90 14.68 -0.12
N GLY A 56 -19.82 13.95 -0.41
CA GLY A 56 -19.05 13.23 0.60
C GLY A 56 -18.42 14.16 1.65
N VAL A 57 -17.99 15.36 1.26
CA VAL A 57 -17.32 16.31 2.17
C VAL A 57 -18.32 16.92 3.16
N GLU A 58 -19.52 17.25 2.68
CA GLU A 58 -20.64 17.68 3.53
C GLU A 58 -21.04 16.56 4.48
N LEU A 59 -21.10 15.32 3.98
CA LEU A 59 -21.41 14.13 4.78
C LEU A 59 -20.36 13.96 5.89
N LEU A 60 -19.07 14.05 5.56
CA LEU A 60 -17.98 13.97 6.54
C LEU A 60 -18.14 15.01 7.65
N LYS A 61 -18.39 16.28 7.30
CA LYS A 61 -18.61 17.34 8.30
C LYS A 61 -19.81 17.06 9.19
N ALA A 62 -20.90 16.53 8.64
CA ALA A 62 -22.08 16.15 9.41
C ALA A 62 -21.81 14.94 10.33
N LEU A 63 -21.11 13.93 9.83
CA LEU A 63 -20.70 12.74 10.57
C LEU A 63 -19.80 13.12 11.75
N LYS A 64 -18.79 13.97 11.54
CA LYS A 64 -17.89 14.39 12.62
C LYS A 64 -18.55 15.22 13.69
N LYS A 65 -19.60 15.99 13.36
CA LYS A 65 -20.43 16.68 14.37
C LYS A 65 -21.28 15.71 15.19
N LYS A 66 -21.81 14.66 14.58
CA LYS A 66 -22.74 13.71 15.22
C LYS A 66 -22.04 12.59 15.97
N SER A 67 -20.99 12.03 15.39
CA SER A 67 -20.17 10.94 15.94
C SER A 67 -18.70 11.13 15.53
N PRO A 68 -17.90 11.86 16.33
CA PRO A 68 -16.48 12.09 16.04
C PRO A 68 -15.67 10.79 15.90
N GLN A 69 -16.09 9.74 16.61
CA GLN A 69 -15.47 8.41 16.70
C GLN A 69 -15.70 7.53 15.45
N THR A 70 -16.63 7.92 14.58
CA THR A 70 -16.87 7.20 13.34
C THR A 70 -15.77 7.55 12.33
N LEU A 71 -15.13 6.52 11.78
CA LEU A 71 -14.12 6.70 10.75
C LEU A 71 -14.79 6.94 9.40
N ALA A 72 -14.21 7.80 8.60
CA ALA A 72 -14.71 8.12 7.28
C ALA A 72 -13.58 7.98 6.26
N ILE A 73 -13.76 7.12 5.27
CA ILE A 73 -12.86 6.92 4.14
C ILE A 73 -13.53 7.48 2.89
N MET A 74 -12.82 8.33 2.16
CA MET A 74 -13.35 9.11 1.05
C MET A 74 -12.94 8.50 -0.28
N MET A 75 -13.86 8.11 -1.15
CA MET A 75 -13.56 7.55 -2.47
C MET A 75 -13.60 8.67 -3.51
N THR A 76 -12.62 8.77 -4.40
CA THR A 76 -12.52 9.88 -5.37
C THR A 76 -11.87 9.48 -6.68
N ALA A 77 -12.24 10.09 -7.81
CA ALA A 77 -11.63 9.84 -9.11
C ALA A 77 -10.40 10.73 -9.37
N TYR A 78 -9.55 10.33 -10.31
CA TYR A 78 -8.45 11.15 -10.84
C TYR A 78 -8.99 12.47 -11.40
N GLY A 79 -8.78 13.59 -10.69
CA GLY A 79 -9.28 14.92 -11.08
C GLY A 79 -9.74 15.80 -9.92
N ASP A 80 -9.99 15.22 -8.74
CA ASP A 80 -10.45 15.95 -7.54
C ASP A 80 -9.37 16.06 -6.44
N ILE A 81 -8.10 15.85 -6.80
CA ILE A 81 -6.93 15.80 -5.89
C ILE A 81 -6.74 17.11 -5.10
N ASP A 82 -7.25 18.23 -5.61
CA ASP A 82 -7.19 19.52 -4.92
C ASP A 82 -8.02 19.54 -3.63
N ASN A 83 -9.03 18.68 -3.50
CA ASN A 83 -9.89 18.59 -2.32
C ASN A 83 -9.43 17.55 -1.27
N ALA A 84 -8.44 16.71 -1.58
CA ALA A 84 -7.99 15.65 -0.67
C ALA A 84 -7.45 16.20 0.66
N VAL A 85 -6.64 17.27 0.60
CA VAL A 85 -6.05 17.91 1.79
C VAL A 85 -7.10 18.58 2.67
N GLU A 86 -8.11 19.23 2.07
CA GLU A 86 -9.21 19.82 2.85
C GLU A 86 -10.07 18.75 3.52
N THR A 87 -10.21 17.60 2.88
CA THR A 87 -11.02 16.48 3.38
C THR A 87 -10.35 15.78 4.55
N ILE A 88 -9.03 15.58 4.51
CA ILE A 88 -8.24 15.13 5.67
C ILE A 88 -8.33 16.14 6.83
N LYS A 89 -8.16 17.44 6.54
CA LYS A 89 -8.34 18.50 7.54
C LYS A 89 -9.75 18.55 8.15
N ALA A 90 -10.77 18.14 7.40
CA ALA A 90 -12.15 18.03 7.88
C ALA A 90 -12.39 16.77 8.73
N GLY A 91 -11.38 15.92 8.93
CA GLY A 91 -11.40 14.77 9.82
C GLY A 91 -11.63 13.43 9.12
N ALA A 92 -11.47 13.34 7.79
CA ALA A 92 -11.44 12.03 7.15
C ALA A 92 -10.28 11.19 7.71
N PHE A 93 -10.54 9.90 7.87
CA PHE A 93 -9.50 8.95 8.26
C PHE A 93 -8.56 8.66 7.09
N ASP A 94 -9.12 8.49 5.89
CA ASP A 94 -8.34 8.29 4.67
C ASP A 94 -9.13 8.65 3.41
N TYR A 95 -8.48 8.55 2.25
CA TYR A 95 -9.11 8.52 0.95
C TYR A 95 -8.65 7.33 0.09
N LEU A 96 -9.52 6.89 -0.82
CA LEU A 96 -9.31 5.82 -1.79
C LEU A 96 -9.50 6.37 -3.19
N LEU A 97 -8.53 6.16 -4.06
CA LEU A 97 -8.56 6.70 -5.41
C LEU A 97 -9.13 5.68 -6.40
N LYS A 98 -10.25 6.01 -7.04
CA LYS A 98 -10.90 5.20 -8.07
C LYS A 98 -10.09 5.30 -9.39
N PRO A 99 -9.85 4.18 -10.10
CA PRO A 99 -10.18 2.80 -9.72
C PRO A 99 -9.17 2.22 -8.71
N PHE A 100 -9.66 1.43 -7.74
CA PHE A 100 -8.83 0.72 -6.74
C PHE A 100 -9.15 -0.78 -6.71
N SER A 101 -8.17 -1.59 -6.31
CA SER A 101 -8.35 -3.05 -6.15
C SER A 101 -9.03 -3.38 -4.80
N ALA A 102 -9.61 -4.58 -4.72
CA ALA A 102 -10.17 -5.11 -3.46
C ALA A 102 -9.10 -5.18 -2.36
N GLU A 103 -7.85 -5.49 -2.70
CA GLU A 103 -6.72 -5.53 -1.75
C GLU A 103 -6.46 -4.17 -1.11
N ILE A 104 -6.44 -3.10 -1.91
CA ILE A 104 -6.25 -1.73 -1.42
C ILE A 104 -7.39 -1.33 -0.47
N LEU A 105 -8.63 -1.67 -0.83
CA LEU A 105 -9.79 -1.45 0.03
C LEU A 105 -9.63 -2.17 1.38
N VAL A 106 -9.31 -3.47 1.37
CA VAL A 106 -9.16 -4.29 2.58
C VAL A 106 -7.98 -3.78 3.44
N ALA A 107 -6.86 -3.41 2.83
CA ALA A 107 -5.72 -2.82 3.55
C ALA A 107 -6.11 -1.53 4.27
N THR A 108 -6.84 -0.63 3.58
CA THR A 108 -7.29 0.64 4.15
C THR A 108 -8.25 0.43 5.33
N LEU A 109 -9.12 -0.57 5.23
CA LEU A 109 -10.05 -0.94 6.32
C LEU A 109 -9.32 -1.51 7.52
N ASN A 110 -8.38 -2.43 7.29
CA ASN A 110 -7.57 -2.99 8.36
C ASN A 110 -6.83 -1.89 9.12
N ARG A 111 -6.26 -0.90 8.43
CA ARG A 111 -5.65 0.27 9.06
C ARG A 111 -6.64 1.04 9.93
N ALA A 112 -7.83 1.30 9.40
CA ALA A 112 -8.89 2.00 10.11
C ALA A 112 -9.31 1.31 11.41
N PHE A 113 -9.39 -0.03 11.41
CA PHE A 113 -9.74 -0.78 12.61
C PHE A 113 -8.57 -1.00 13.58
N LEU A 114 -7.33 -1.05 13.09
CA LEU A 114 -6.13 -1.12 13.93
C LEU A 114 -5.91 0.19 14.72
N ASP A 115 -6.16 1.35 14.13
CA ASP A 115 -6.04 2.63 14.84
C ASP A 115 -7.07 2.78 15.99
N LYS A 116 -8.21 2.08 15.90
CA LYS A 116 -9.17 2.02 17.01
C LYS A 116 -8.71 1.18 18.20
N SER A 117 -7.80 0.21 17.99
CA SER A 117 -7.24 -0.58 19.09
C SER A 117 -6.04 0.10 19.77
N SER A 118 -5.41 1.08 19.11
CA SER A 118 -4.30 1.87 19.66
C SER A 118 -4.73 3.16 20.36
N THR A 119 -5.95 3.65 20.14
CA THR A 119 -6.39 4.96 20.69
C THR A 119 -7.10 4.88 22.05
N THR A 120 -7.14 3.71 22.69
CA THR A 120 -7.62 3.55 24.07
C THR A 120 -6.59 2.84 24.94
N LYS A 121 -5.42 3.47 25.14
CA LYS A 121 -4.67 3.43 26.41
C LYS A 121 -3.40 4.29 26.34
N GLU A 122 -3.42 5.34 27.17
CA GLU A 122 -2.31 5.78 28.03
C GLU A 122 -0.99 6.22 27.37
N LEU A 123 -0.73 7.53 27.41
CA LEU A 123 0.57 8.00 27.92
C LEU A 123 0.62 7.73 29.45
N PRO A 124 1.79 7.61 30.11
CA PRO A 124 3.16 7.85 29.64
C PRO A 124 4.16 6.73 30.01
N SER A 125 5.37 6.81 29.44
CA SER A 125 6.66 6.85 30.19
C SER A 125 7.80 6.00 29.60
N THR A 126 8.94 6.69 29.52
CA THR A 126 10.33 6.21 29.65
C THR A 126 10.90 5.24 28.62
N GLN A 127 11.81 5.80 27.82
CA GLN A 127 12.88 5.15 27.07
C GLN A 127 13.61 4.07 27.92
N PRO A 128 14.32 3.15 27.26
CA PRO A 128 15.75 3.44 27.10
C PRO A 128 16.21 3.34 25.65
N LYS A 129 17.13 4.26 25.31
CA LYS A 129 17.91 4.30 24.09
C LYS A 129 18.76 3.02 23.96
N SER A 130 18.73 2.44 22.77
CA SER A 130 19.83 1.65 22.18
C SER A 130 19.67 1.77 20.65
N ASN A 131 20.42 2.69 20.02
CA ASN A 131 21.65 2.38 19.28
C ASN A 131 21.36 1.41 18.13
N GLU A 132 21.39 1.73 16.84
CA GLU A 132 21.83 2.90 16.07
C GLU A 132 20.93 2.95 14.83
N ALA A 133 20.43 4.13 14.47
CA ALA A 133 19.71 4.29 13.22
C ALA A 133 20.70 4.18 12.04
N PRO A 134 20.46 3.32 11.03
CA PRO A 134 21.01 3.61 9.72
C PRO A 134 20.14 4.72 9.10
N ASN A 135 20.79 5.77 8.61
CA ASN A 135 20.26 6.84 7.73
C ASN A 135 19.44 7.98 8.37
N GLN A 136 20.11 8.91 9.05
CA GLN A 136 19.71 10.32 8.93
C GLN A 136 19.99 10.88 7.52
N GLU A 137 20.86 10.23 6.72
CA GLU A 137 21.32 10.73 5.41
C GLU A 137 20.29 10.59 4.26
N ARG A 138 19.19 9.86 4.45
CA ARG A 138 18.24 9.56 3.37
C ARG A 138 16.79 9.91 3.69
N ARG A 139 16.58 11.00 4.44
CA ARG A 139 15.24 11.53 4.67
C ARG A 139 14.79 12.35 3.45
N ILE A 140 13.58 12.11 2.95
CA ILE A 140 12.99 12.96 1.91
C ILE A 140 12.71 14.33 2.54
N VAL A 141 13.42 15.36 2.08
CA VAL A 141 13.21 16.74 2.50
C VAL A 141 12.44 17.46 1.39
N THR A 142 11.26 17.95 1.71
CA THR A 142 10.43 18.68 0.75
C THR A 142 9.57 19.73 1.46
N GLN A 143 9.33 20.83 0.78
CA GLN A 143 8.31 21.83 1.14
C GLN A 143 7.22 21.93 0.07
N ASN A 144 7.33 21.13 -1.01
CA ASN A 144 6.37 21.12 -2.09
C ASN A 144 5.10 20.39 -1.63
N LYS A 145 3.95 21.06 -1.78
CA LYS A 145 2.65 20.54 -1.34
C LYS A 145 2.25 19.25 -2.06
N GLU A 146 2.55 19.11 -3.34
CA GLU A 146 2.25 17.90 -4.12
C GLU A 146 3.11 16.72 -3.66
N MET A 147 4.40 16.96 -3.41
CA MET A 147 5.29 15.94 -2.85
C MET A 147 4.83 15.49 -1.46
N LEU A 148 4.36 16.43 -0.62
CA LEU A 148 3.79 16.08 0.69
C LEU A 148 2.53 15.20 0.54
N LYS A 149 1.63 15.52 -0.40
CA LYS A 149 0.47 14.65 -0.71
C LYS A 149 0.91 13.25 -1.16
N GLN A 150 1.99 13.15 -1.95
CA GLN A 150 2.53 11.86 -2.39
C GLN A 150 3.11 11.05 -1.23
N LEU A 151 3.78 11.70 -0.27
CA LEU A 151 4.29 11.03 0.93
C LEU A 151 3.16 10.50 1.81
N GLU A 152 2.10 11.28 2.00
CA GLU A 152 0.87 10.83 2.70
C GLU A 152 0.23 9.64 1.99
N PHE A 153 0.10 9.70 0.66
CA PHE A 153 -0.41 8.57 -0.13
C PHE A 153 0.47 7.32 0.03
N VAL A 154 1.79 7.49 0.05
CA VAL A 154 2.76 6.41 0.20
C VAL A 154 2.64 5.75 1.58
N GLU A 155 2.47 6.53 2.65
CA GLU A 155 2.19 6.00 3.98
C GLU A 155 0.88 5.20 4.02
N ASN A 156 -0.10 5.58 3.23
CA ASN A 156 -1.36 4.84 3.17
C ASN A 156 -1.19 3.45 2.53
N ILE A 157 -0.41 3.35 1.45
CA ILE A 157 -0.20 2.09 0.72
C ILE A 157 0.87 1.19 1.35
N SER A 158 1.76 1.71 2.22
CA SER A 158 2.87 0.94 2.81
C SER A 158 2.42 -0.23 3.68
N TYR A 159 1.17 -0.22 4.17
CA TYR A 159 0.58 -1.32 4.92
C TYR A 159 0.00 -2.43 4.04
N SER A 160 -0.12 -2.18 2.73
CA SER A 160 -0.54 -3.19 1.76
C SER A 160 0.62 -4.14 1.45
N LYS A 161 0.25 -5.38 1.05
CA LYS A 161 1.18 -6.34 0.43
C LYS A 161 1.24 -6.20 -1.09
N SER A 162 0.47 -5.28 -1.68
CA SER A 162 0.43 -5.07 -3.12
C SER A 162 1.77 -4.52 -3.63
N THR A 163 2.13 -4.92 -4.86
CA THR A 163 3.32 -4.40 -5.54
C THR A 163 3.11 -2.93 -5.91
N VAL A 164 4.13 -2.09 -5.69
CA VAL A 164 4.10 -0.65 -5.98
C VAL A 164 4.99 -0.34 -7.19
N LEU A 165 4.43 0.32 -8.20
CA LEU A 165 5.17 0.84 -9.34
C LEU A 165 5.48 2.33 -9.13
N ILE A 166 6.77 2.69 -9.10
CA ILE A 166 7.23 4.07 -8.92
C ILE A 166 7.73 4.60 -10.27
N MET A 167 7.08 5.63 -10.79
CA MET A 167 7.42 6.26 -12.06
C MET A 167 7.96 7.68 -11.84
N GLY A 168 8.88 8.09 -12.71
CA GLY A 168 9.46 9.43 -12.68
C GLY A 168 10.78 9.46 -13.44
N ASP A 169 11.22 10.64 -13.83
CA ASP A 169 12.46 10.82 -14.58
C ASP A 169 13.69 10.41 -13.76
N THR A 170 14.82 10.22 -14.42
CA THR A 170 16.09 9.91 -13.76
C THR A 170 16.47 11.01 -12.77
N GLY A 171 16.90 10.63 -11.56
CA GLY A 171 17.30 11.60 -10.52
C GLY A 171 16.16 12.22 -9.70
N THR A 172 14.90 11.85 -9.94
CA THR A 172 13.73 12.35 -9.17
C THR A 172 13.55 11.74 -7.77
N GLY A 173 14.45 10.83 -7.36
CA GLY A 173 14.42 10.24 -6.02
C GLY A 173 13.53 9.00 -5.87
N LYS A 174 13.29 8.25 -6.96
CA LYS A 174 12.49 7.00 -6.94
C LYS A 174 12.97 5.99 -5.88
N GLU A 175 14.29 5.78 -5.75
CA GLU A 175 14.84 4.89 -4.73
C GLU A 175 14.52 5.37 -3.30
N MET A 176 14.53 6.68 -3.08
CA MET A 176 14.21 7.29 -1.79
C MET A 176 12.75 7.02 -1.41
N PHE A 177 11.85 7.10 -2.40
CA PHE A 177 10.44 6.72 -2.23
C PHE A 177 10.26 5.25 -1.89
N ALA A 178 10.94 4.33 -2.57
CA ALA A 178 10.88 2.91 -2.27
C ALA A 178 11.34 2.60 -0.84
N ARG A 179 12.41 3.25 -0.40
CA ARG A 179 12.90 3.15 0.99
C ARG A 179 11.90 3.71 1.99
N TYR A 180 11.25 4.82 1.64
CA TYR A 180 10.22 5.42 2.48
C TYR A 180 9.00 4.48 2.65
N ILE A 181 8.52 3.86 1.56
CA ILE A 181 7.46 2.84 1.60
C ILE A 181 7.85 1.72 2.58
N HIS A 182 9.05 1.17 2.44
CA HIS A 182 9.53 0.10 3.33
C HIS A 182 9.57 0.54 4.80
N GLN A 183 10.10 1.73 5.10
CA GLN A 183 10.19 2.28 6.45
C GLN A 183 8.82 2.50 7.10
N MET A 184 7.80 2.82 6.31
CA MET A 184 6.42 3.03 6.78
C MET A 184 5.57 1.75 6.75
N SER A 185 6.14 0.61 6.33
CA SER A 185 5.43 -0.66 6.24
C SER A 185 5.55 -1.48 7.54
N PRO A 186 4.68 -2.48 7.76
CA PRO A 186 4.87 -3.51 8.80
C PRO A 186 6.20 -4.28 8.68
N ARG A 187 6.89 -4.17 7.54
CA ARG A 187 8.18 -4.82 7.25
C ARG A 187 9.38 -3.89 7.50
N ALA A 188 9.21 -2.73 8.12
CA ALA A 188 10.30 -1.75 8.34
C ALA A 188 11.54 -2.30 9.09
N GLN A 189 11.37 -3.34 9.91
CA GLN A 189 12.46 -4.01 10.64
C GLN A 189 12.97 -5.27 9.91
N LYS A 190 12.51 -5.51 8.69
CA LYS A 190 12.85 -6.67 7.86
C LYS A 190 13.82 -6.24 6.76
N PRO A 191 14.44 -7.19 6.04
CA PRO A 191 15.42 -6.84 5.01
C PRO A 191 14.83 -5.94 3.91
N PHE A 192 15.57 -4.92 3.51
CA PHE A 192 15.34 -4.16 2.29
C PHE A 192 16.44 -4.49 1.29
N MET A 193 16.10 -5.19 0.22
CA MET A 193 17.00 -5.51 -0.87
C MET A 193 16.72 -4.58 -2.04
N ALA A 194 17.76 -4.09 -2.70
CA ALA A 194 17.62 -3.31 -3.93
C ALA A 194 18.54 -3.88 -5.00
N VAL A 195 18.03 -3.93 -6.23
CA VAL A 195 18.75 -4.38 -7.42
C VAL A 195 18.50 -3.37 -8.52
N ASN A 196 19.56 -2.83 -9.10
CA ASN A 196 19.47 -2.05 -10.33
C ASN A 196 19.59 -3.03 -11.51
N CYS A 197 18.54 -3.13 -12.32
CA CYS A 197 18.44 -4.11 -13.39
C CYS A 197 19.30 -3.75 -14.61
N ALA A 198 19.59 -2.46 -14.81
CA ALA A 198 20.44 -1.98 -15.90
C ALA A 198 21.94 -2.13 -15.61
N ALA A 199 22.32 -2.21 -14.34
CA ALA A 199 23.71 -2.25 -13.92
C ALA A 199 24.41 -3.61 -14.15
N LEU A 200 23.65 -4.67 -14.44
CA LEU A 200 24.16 -6.03 -14.54
C LEU A 200 23.85 -6.67 -15.89
N PRO A 201 24.77 -7.46 -16.48
CA PRO A 201 24.45 -8.31 -17.62
C PRO A 201 23.35 -9.31 -17.29
N GLU A 202 22.54 -9.69 -18.29
CA GLU A 202 21.34 -10.52 -18.12
C GLU A 202 21.55 -11.79 -17.27
N GLY A 203 22.57 -12.61 -17.61
CA GLY A 203 22.83 -13.86 -16.85
C GLY A 203 23.29 -13.61 -15.41
N LEU A 204 23.94 -12.47 -15.14
CA LEU A 204 24.33 -12.08 -13.80
C LEU A 204 23.14 -11.51 -13.02
N LEU A 205 22.26 -10.76 -13.69
CA LEU A 205 21.01 -10.28 -13.10
C LEU A 205 20.10 -11.45 -12.69
N GLU A 206 20.00 -12.47 -13.54
CA GLU A 206 19.23 -13.68 -13.25
C GLU A 206 19.73 -14.36 -11.98
N THR A 207 21.04 -14.57 -11.87
CA THR A 207 21.62 -15.24 -10.72
C THR A 207 21.58 -14.39 -9.45
N GLU A 208 21.65 -13.06 -9.57
CA GLU A 208 21.45 -12.16 -8.44
C GLU A 208 20.01 -12.20 -7.95
N LEU A 209 19.02 -12.15 -8.84
CA LEU A 209 17.60 -12.14 -8.45
C LEU A 209 17.16 -13.48 -7.86
N PHE A 210 17.42 -14.58 -8.58
CA PHE A 210 16.85 -15.89 -8.28
C PHE A 210 17.83 -16.85 -7.59
N GLY A 211 19.13 -16.53 -7.55
CA GLY A 211 20.15 -17.44 -7.02
C GLY A 211 20.47 -18.58 -7.99
N HIS A 212 21.40 -19.44 -7.59
CA HIS A 212 21.77 -20.62 -8.38
C HIS A 212 22.15 -21.81 -7.50
N GLU A 213 21.95 -23.00 -8.05
CA GLU A 213 22.46 -24.24 -7.48
C GLU A 213 23.90 -24.52 -7.94
N LYS A 214 24.62 -25.32 -7.14
CA LYS A 214 25.98 -25.74 -7.49
C LYS A 214 25.96 -26.48 -8.83
N GLY A 215 26.81 -26.06 -9.76
CA GLY A 215 26.92 -26.65 -11.10
C GLY A 215 25.87 -26.17 -12.11
N ALA A 216 25.09 -25.13 -11.80
CA ALA A 216 24.10 -24.58 -12.72
C ALA A 216 24.70 -24.00 -14.03
N PHE A 217 25.92 -23.48 -13.99
CA PHE A 217 26.67 -22.96 -15.13
C PHE A 217 28.18 -23.06 -14.89
N THR A 218 29.00 -22.78 -15.91
CA THR A 218 30.46 -22.77 -15.78
C THR A 218 30.91 -21.69 -14.82
N GLY A 219 31.40 -22.08 -13.64
CA GLY A 219 31.80 -21.17 -12.56
C GLY A 219 30.86 -21.18 -11.34
N ALA A 220 29.75 -21.91 -11.38
CA ALA A 220 28.86 -22.12 -10.24
C ALA A 220 29.44 -23.15 -9.24
N ILE A 221 30.51 -22.78 -8.54
CA ILE A 221 31.26 -23.68 -7.64
C ILE A 221 30.46 -24.00 -6.37
N GLU A 222 29.61 -23.07 -5.95
CA GLU A 222 28.80 -23.16 -4.73
C GLU A 222 27.36 -22.75 -5.02
N ARG A 223 26.46 -23.07 -4.09
CA ARG A 223 25.07 -22.60 -4.12
C ARG A 223 25.02 -21.15 -3.65
N LYS A 224 24.20 -20.33 -4.30
CA LYS A 224 23.99 -18.93 -3.93
C LYS A 224 22.51 -18.61 -3.79
N ASP A 225 22.16 -17.88 -2.73
CA ASP A 225 20.80 -17.39 -2.50
C ASP A 225 20.55 -16.10 -3.27
N GLY A 226 19.37 -16.04 -3.90
CA GLY A 226 18.95 -14.88 -4.69
C GLY A 226 18.39 -13.75 -3.83
N LYS A 227 18.27 -12.56 -4.42
CA LYS A 227 17.71 -11.38 -3.75
C LYS A 227 16.27 -11.59 -3.32
N PHE A 228 15.47 -12.39 -4.04
CA PHE A 228 14.13 -12.77 -3.59
C PHE A 228 14.15 -13.57 -2.28
N GLU A 229 15.06 -14.52 -2.12
CA GLU A 229 15.21 -15.31 -0.88
C GLU A 229 15.72 -14.45 0.27
N LEU A 230 16.74 -13.62 -0.02
CA LEU A 230 17.32 -12.71 0.96
C LEU A 230 16.33 -11.61 1.42
N ALA A 231 15.40 -11.23 0.55
CA ALA A 231 14.34 -10.28 0.84
C ALA A 231 13.10 -10.93 1.47
N ASN A 232 13.08 -12.24 1.70
CA ASN A 232 11.91 -12.92 2.24
C ASN A 232 11.45 -12.32 3.58
N LYS A 233 10.14 -12.09 3.70
CA LYS A 233 9.45 -11.30 4.75
C LYS A 233 9.83 -9.82 4.79
N GLY A 234 10.59 -9.32 3.83
CA GLY A 234 11.11 -7.97 3.69
C GLY A 234 10.56 -7.26 2.46
N THR A 235 11.37 -6.45 1.81
CA THR A 235 11.00 -5.71 0.59
C THR A 235 12.12 -5.81 -0.43
N LEU A 236 11.76 -6.05 -1.71
CA LEU A 236 12.69 -6.03 -2.84
C LEU A 236 12.36 -4.86 -3.77
N LEU A 237 13.31 -3.95 -3.96
CA LEU A 237 13.27 -2.91 -4.98
C LEU A 237 13.94 -3.41 -6.26
N LEU A 238 13.20 -3.39 -7.36
CA LEU A 238 13.70 -3.57 -8.71
C LEU A 238 13.78 -2.21 -9.39
N ASP A 239 14.96 -1.60 -9.35
CA ASP A 239 15.20 -0.31 -10.02
C ASP A 239 15.51 -0.53 -11.51
N GLU A 240 15.04 0.39 -12.34
CA GLU A 240 15.13 0.30 -13.81
C GLU A 240 14.58 -1.03 -14.36
N VAL A 241 13.44 -1.50 -13.83
CA VAL A 241 12.79 -2.77 -14.21
C VAL A 241 12.48 -2.88 -15.72
N THR A 242 12.37 -1.74 -16.42
CA THR A 242 12.17 -1.70 -17.87
C THR A 242 13.34 -2.27 -18.67
N GLU A 243 14.54 -2.31 -18.09
CA GLU A 243 15.75 -2.85 -18.72
C GLU A 243 15.86 -4.38 -18.60
N MET A 244 14.91 -5.05 -17.92
CA MET A 244 14.89 -6.51 -17.86
C MET A 244 14.58 -7.12 -19.22
N SER A 245 15.27 -8.22 -19.56
CA SER A 245 14.95 -9.01 -20.74
C SER A 245 13.57 -9.68 -20.61
N LEU A 246 12.93 -9.97 -21.76
CA LEU A 246 11.63 -10.66 -21.78
C LEU A 246 11.62 -12.00 -21.02
N PRO A 247 12.67 -12.86 -21.11
CA PRO A 247 12.75 -14.07 -20.30
C PRO A 247 12.73 -13.80 -18.79
N LEU A 248 13.44 -12.77 -18.32
CA LEU A 248 13.45 -12.39 -16.90
C LEU A 248 12.12 -11.80 -16.45
N GLN A 249 11.46 -11.01 -17.30
CA GLN A 249 10.13 -10.49 -17.02
C GLN A 249 9.10 -11.62 -16.87
N ALA A 250 9.17 -12.67 -17.68
CA ALA A 250 8.30 -13.84 -17.54
C ALA A 250 8.51 -14.57 -16.20
N LYS A 251 9.77 -14.68 -15.73
CA LYS A 251 10.07 -15.23 -14.41
C LYS A 251 9.56 -14.33 -13.28
N LEU A 252 9.79 -13.02 -13.39
CA LEU A 252 9.29 -12.03 -12.44
C LEU A 252 7.77 -12.11 -12.29
N LEU A 253 7.04 -12.22 -13.41
CA LEU A 253 5.59 -12.37 -13.41
C LEU A 253 5.15 -13.58 -12.59
N ARG A 254 5.84 -14.72 -12.74
CA ARG A 254 5.54 -15.93 -11.96
C ARG A 254 5.76 -15.71 -10.46
N VAL A 255 6.79 -14.95 -10.07
CA VAL A 255 6.99 -14.59 -8.65
C VAL A 255 5.84 -13.72 -8.13
N LEU A 256 5.39 -12.75 -8.93
CA LEU A 256 4.31 -11.85 -8.55
C LEU A 256 2.95 -12.55 -8.44
N GLN A 257 2.73 -13.61 -9.21
CA GLN A 257 1.48 -14.37 -9.23
C GLN A 257 1.46 -15.52 -8.21
N GLU A 258 2.51 -16.33 -8.21
CA GLU A 258 2.57 -17.59 -7.47
C GLU A 258 3.31 -17.46 -6.13
N HIS A 259 4.01 -16.34 -5.89
CA HIS A 259 4.85 -16.14 -4.71
C HIS A 259 5.92 -17.23 -4.53
N GLU A 260 6.45 -17.73 -5.66
CA GLU A 260 7.49 -18.76 -5.70
C GLU A 260 8.61 -18.36 -6.68
N ILE A 261 9.82 -18.81 -6.40
CA ILE A 261 10.97 -18.67 -7.31
C ILE A 261 11.59 -20.03 -7.64
N ASP A 262 12.23 -20.10 -8.80
CA ASP A 262 13.10 -21.21 -9.19
C ASP A 262 14.55 -20.71 -9.32
N LYS A 263 15.47 -21.30 -8.55
CA LYS A 263 16.91 -21.04 -8.71
C LYS A 263 17.38 -21.46 -10.09
N VAL A 264 18.42 -20.81 -10.61
CA VAL A 264 19.08 -21.24 -11.84
C VAL A 264 19.68 -22.65 -11.62
N GLY A 265 19.29 -23.60 -12.48
CA GLY A 265 19.65 -25.02 -12.34
C GLY A 265 18.91 -25.78 -11.23
N GLY A 266 17.99 -25.12 -10.52
CA GLY A 266 17.14 -25.71 -9.50
C GLY A 266 16.01 -26.56 -10.09
N ARG A 267 15.51 -27.52 -9.30
CA ARG A 267 14.38 -28.40 -9.67
C ARG A 267 13.15 -28.23 -8.77
N THR A 268 13.23 -27.33 -7.81
CA THR A 268 12.20 -27.13 -6.78
C THR A 268 11.90 -25.66 -6.65
N SER A 269 10.61 -25.32 -6.70
CA SER A 269 10.11 -23.99 -6.34
C SER A 269 10.41 -23.70 -4.87
N ILE A 270 10.72 -22.44 -4.58
CA ILE A 270 10.94 -21.92 -3.23
C ILE A 270 9.91 -20.82 -2.97
N PRO A 271 9.04 -20.96 -1.96
CA PRO A 271 8.07 -19.92 -1.62
C PRO A 271 8.77 -18.69 -1.03
N VAL A 272 8.36 -17.51 -1.47
CA VAL A 272 8.88 -16.22 -1.03
C VAL A 272 7.75 -15.26 -0.69
N ASP A 273 7.94 -14.43 0.33
CA ASP A 273 6.99 -13.38 0.72
C ASP A 273 7.74 -12.05 0.72
N VAL A 274 7.70 -11.34 -0.40
CA VAL A 274 8.41 -10.07 -0.65
C VAL A 274 7.46 -8.90 -0.87
#